data_AF-A0A2E1ZUE1-F1
#
_entry.id   AF-A0A2E1ZUE1-F1
#
_cell.length_a   1.000
_cell.length_b   1.000
_cell.length_c   1.000
_cell.angle_alpha   90.00
_cell.angle_beta   90.00
_cell.angle_gamma   90.00
#
_symmetry.space_group_name_H-M   'P 1'
#
loop_
_entity.id
_entity.type
_entity.pdbx_description
1 polymer ?
#
loop_
_entity_poly.entity_id
_entity_poly.type
_entity_poly.pdbx_seq_one_letter_code
_entity_poly.pdbx_strand_id
1 'polypeptide(L)'
;MKIYFLIILFFLLSCSDNGWNDDRKKNLKNECIENASNQILDKEELLDVCSCVSKAFMKEFSWEEYQEMLSMRITNENNPELSSKLQVYISSVMKDCNISL
;
A
#
# COMPACT_ATOMS: atom_id res chain seq x y z
N MET A 1 -20.05 33.20 14.57
CA MET A 1 -19.23 32.83 13.40
C MET A 1 -17.86 32.25 13.82
N LYS A 2 -17.85 31.26 14.73
CA LYS A 2 -16.62 30.53 15.14
C LYS A 2 -16.80 29.01 15.13
N ILE A 3 -18.03 28.54 15.33
CA ILE A 3 -18.40 27.12 15.32
C ILE A 3 -18.32 26.49 13.92
N TYR A 4 -18.74 27.21 12.86
CA TYR A 4 -18.70 26.69 11.49
C TYR A 4 -17.28 26.42 10.98
N PHE A 5 -16.27 27.16 11.46
CA PHE A 5 -14.87 26.97 11.05
C PHE A 5 -14.28 25.67 11.63
N LEU A 6 -14.69 25.28 12.84
CA LEU A 6 -14.29 24.03 13.49
C LEU A 6 -14.91 22.78 12.83
N ILE A 7 -16.13 22.88 12.30
CA ILE A 7 -16.80 21.78 11.61
C ILE A 7 -16.16 21.52 10.24
N ILE A 8 -15.80 22.57 9.49
CA ILE A 8 -15.10 22.43 8.20
C ILE A 8 -13.70 21.82 8.38
N LEU A 9 -13.01 22.12 9.49
CA LEU A 9 -11.73 21.51 9.82
C LEU A 9 -11.84 20.00 10.13
N PHE A 10 -12.95 19.53 10.70
CA PHE A 10 -13.18 18.10 10.93
C PHE A 10 -13.36 17.30 9.63
N PHE A 11 -13.95 17.90 8.60
CA PHE A 11 -14.09 17.29 7.27
C PHE A 11 -12.80 17.30 6.44
N LEU A 12 -11.83 18.16 6.77
CA LEU A 12 -10.50 18.16 6.16
C LEU A 12 -9.52 17.18 6.84
N LEU A 13 -9.83 16.75 8.07
CA LEU A 13 -9.04 15.81 8.86
C LEU A 13 -9.47 14.35 8.73
N SER A 14 -10.57 14.07 8.02
CA SER A 14 -10.71 12.79 7.32
C SER A 14 -9.69 12.80 6.18
N CYS A 15 -8.42 12.60 6.53
CA CYS A 15 -7.36 12.24 5.60
C CYS A 15 -7.98 11.23 4.65
N SER A 16 -8.02 11.61 3.38
CA SER A 16 -8.39 10.75 2.27
C SER A 16 -7.66 9.42 2.44
N ASP A 17 -8.30 8.42 3.04
CA ASP A 17 -8.01 7.02 2.73
C ASP A 17 -8.21 7.01 1.21
N ASN A 18 -7.09 6.98 0.49
CA ASN A 18 -6.88 7.00 -0.96
C ASN A 18 -7.55 5.78 -1.63
N GLY A 19 -8.80 5.52 -1.29
CA GLY A 19 -9.61 4.37 -1.64
C GLY A 19 -9.40 3.13 -0.76
N TRP A 20 -8.49 3.12 0.23
CA TRP A 20 -8.33 1.95 1.11
C TRP A 20 -9.39 1.92 2.23
N ASN A 21 -10.34 1.00 2.15
CA ASN A 21 -11.22 0.64 3.28
C ASN A 21 -10.68 -0.59 4.01
N ASP A 22 -11.22 -0.90 5.19
CA ASP A 22 -10.69 -1.98 6.05
C ASP A 22 -10.67 -3.35 5.36
N ASP A 23 -11.67 -3.68 4.54
CA ASP A 23 -11.70 -4.92 3.77
C ASP A 23 -10.58 -4.98 2.73
N ARG A 24 -10.34 -3.88 2.00
CA ARG A 24 -9.24 -3.78 1.02
C ARG A 24 -7.88 -3.86 1.69
N LYS A 25 -7.70 -3.18 2.83
CA LYS A 25 -6.48 -3.22 3.65
C LYS A 25 -6.18 -4.66 4.08
N LYS A 26 -7.22 -5.38 4.55
CA LYS A 26 -7.12 -6.78 4.96
C LYS A 26 -6.78 -7.70 3.79
N ASN A 27 -7.43 -7.51 2.63
CA ASN A 27 -7.17 -8.33 1.45
C ASN A 27 -5.74 -8.18 0.96
N LEU A 28 -5.22 -6.94 0.84
CA LEU A 28 -3.83 -6.72 0.44
C LEU A 28 -2.83 -7.43 1.36
N LYS A 29 -3.05 -7.37 2.68
CA LYS A 29 -2.20 -8.07 3.65
C LYS A 29 -2.29 -9.59 3.48
N ASN A 30 -3.48 -10.14 3.27
CA ASN A 30 -3.67 -11.58 3.06
C ASN A 30 -2.99 -12.06 1.77
N GLU A 31 -3.13 -11.30 0.68
CA GLU A 31 -2.47 -11.60 -0.60
C GLU A 31 -0.94 -11.60 -0.44
N CYS A 32 -0.37 -10.67 0.36
CA CYS A 32 1.05 -10.72 0.70
C CYS A 32 1.41 -12.03 1.41
N ILE A 33 0.65 -12.41 2.45
CA ILE A 33 0.91 -13.62 3.24
C ILE A 33 0.85 -14.87 2.36
N GLU A 34 -0.19 -14.98 1.54
CA GLU A 34 -0.37 -16.11 0.63
C GLU A 34 0.82 -16.23 -0.34
N ASN A 35 1.25 -15.13 -0.97
CA ASN A 35 2.35 -15.14 -1.93
C ASN A 35 3.73 -15.36 -1.28
N ALA A 36 3.95 -14.82 -0.08
CA ALA A 36 5.24 -14.90 0.61
C ALA A 36 5.40 -16.16 1.47
N SER A 37 4.32 -16.88 1.79
CA SER A 37 4.33 -18.07 2.66
C SER A 37 5.25 -19.20 2.20
N ASN A 38 5.58 -19.27 0.91
CA ASN A 38 6.52 -20.24 0.35
C ASN A 38 8.00 -19.81 0.49
N GLN A 39 8.26 -18.54 0.82
CA GLN A 39 9.61 -17.96 0.91
C GLN A 39 10.00 -17.67 2.37
N ILE A 40 9.05 -17.21 3.19
CA ILE A 40 9.26 -16.90 4.61
C ILE A 40 8.55 -17.99 5.42
N LEU A 41 9.33 -18.94 5.94
CA LEU A 41 8.83 -20.08 6.71
C LEU A 41 8.48 -19.73 8.15
N ASP A 42 9.14 -18.70 8.71
CA ASP A 42 8.81 -18.20 10.04
C ASP A 42 7.52 -17.39 9.98
N LYS A 43 6.54 -17.80 10.79
CA LYS A 43 5.20 -17.21 10.77
C LYS A 43 5.17 -15.81 11.37
N GLU A 44 5.98 -15.54 12.38
CA GLU A 44 6.03 -14.23 13.03
C GLU A 44 6.68 -13.22 12.08
N GLU A 45 7.81 -13.60 11.47
CA GLU A 45 8.49 -12.84 10.43
C GLU A 45 7.57 -12.56 9.23
N LEU A 46 6.87 -13.58 8.72
CA LEU A 46 5.93 -13.44 7.61
C LEU A 46 4.83 -12.41 7.91
N LEU A 47 4.27 -12.46 9.12
CA LEU A 47 3.21 -11.54 9.54
C LEU A 47 3.74 -10.10 9.68
N ASP A 48 4.94 -9.94 10.23
CA ASP A 48 5.58 -8.63 10.42
C ASP A 48 5.97 -7.99 9.09
N VAL A 49 6.63 -8.76 8.21
CA VAL A 49 6.99 -8.32 6.85
C VAL A 49 5.74 -7.91 6.09
N CYS A 50 4.70 -8.75 6.03
CA CYS A 50 3.49 -8.41 5.30
C CYS A 50 2.70 -7.26 5.94
N SER A 51 2.76 -7.09 7.25
CA SER A 51 2.19 -5.91 7.92
C SER A 51 2.93 -4.63 7.53
N CYS A 52 4.26 -4.67 7.49
CA CYS A 52 5.09 -3.54 7.10
C CYS A 52 4.88 -3.16 5.62
N VAL A 53 5.00 -4.14 4.71
CA VAL A 53 4.90 -3.94 3.27
C VAL A 53 3.51 -3.40 2.90
N SER A 54 2.44 -4.02 3.38
CA SER A 54 1.07 -3.56 3.07
C SER A 54 0.83 -2.13 3.57
N LYS A 55 1.30 -1.79 4.78
CA LYS A 55 1.17 -0.43 5.32
C LYS A 55 1.96 0.60 4.52
N ALA A 56 3.19 0.26 4.12
CA ALA A 56 4.01 1.11 3.28
C ALA A 56 3.38 1.31 1.90
N PHE A 57 2.87 0.24 1.29
CA PHE A 57 2.19 0.28 0.01
C PHE A 57 0.99 1.23 0.03
N MET A 58 0.10 1.11 1.01
CA MET A 58 -1.11 1.93 1.10
C MET A 58 -0.84 3.41 1.36
N LYS A 59 0.32 3.73 1.94
CA LYS A 59 0.78 5.11 2.11
C LYS A 59 1.23 5.72 0.77
N GLU A 60 1.80 4.91 -0.11
CA GLU A 60 2.38 5.35 -1.37
C GLU A 60 1.38 5.30 -2.53
N PHE A 61 0.52 4.27 -2.57
CA PHE A 61 -0.42 4.01 -3.65
C PHE A 61 -1.87 4.02 -3.17
N SER A 62 -2.73 4.61 -3.99
CA SER A 62 -4.17 4.53 -3.90
C SER A 62 -4.70 3.15 -4.29
N TRP A 63 -5.94 2.87 -3.88
CA TRP A 63 -6.66 1.69 -4.32
C TRP A 63 -6.84 1.65 -5.84
N GLU A 64 -7.04 2.79 -6.48
CA GLU A 64 -7.19 2.88 -7.94
C GLU A 64 -5.89 2.46 -8.64
N GLU A 65 -4.75 3.03 -8.23
CA GLU A 65 -3.43 2.61 -8.71
C GLU A 65 -3.19 1.11 -8.49
N TYR A 66 -3.62 0.55 -7.35
CA TYR A 66 -3.54 -0.89 -7.10
C TYR A 66 -4.36 -1.73 -8.09
N GLN A 67 -5.60 -1.31 -8.37
CA GLN A 67 -6.45 -1.99 -9.37
C GLN A 67 -5.85 -1.89 -10.78
N GLU A 68 -5.26 -0.75 -11.13
CA GLU A 68 -4.53 -0.60 -12.38
C GLU A 68 -3.35 -1.57 -12.47
N MET A 69 -2.56 -1.72 -11.39
CA MET A 69 -1.46 -2.70 -11.32
C MET A 69 -1.95 -4.13 -11.53
N LEU A 70 -3.04 -4.53 -10.86
CA LEU A 70 -3.62 -5.88 -10.98
C LEU A 70 -4.16 -6.17 -12.38
N SER A 71 -4.58 -5.15 -13.14
CA SER A 71 -5.08 -5.32 -14.50
C SER A 71 -4.02 -5.78 -15.52
N MET A 72 -2.76 -5.99 -15.08
CA MET A 72 -1.59 -6.40 -15.87
C MET A 72 -1.22 -5.43 -17.01
N ARG A 73 -1.76 -4.21 -17.01
CA ARG A 73 -1.52 -3.21 -18.06
C ARG A 73 -0.33 -2.30 -17.79
N ILE A 74 0.24 -2.34 -16.60
CA ILE A 74 1.31 -1.41 -16.22
C ILE A 74 2.65 -1.92 -16.71
N THR A 75 3.11 -1.31 -17.80
CA THR A 75 4.49 -1.36 -18.26
C THR A 75 5.04 0.07 -18.27
N ASN A 76 6.37 0.22 -18.35
CA ASN A 76 7.00 1.51 -18.63
C ASN A 76 6.43 2.19 -19.90
N GLU A 77 5.89 1.43 -20.83
CA GLU A 77 5.34 1.94 -22.10
C GLU A 77 3.89 2.44 -21.94
N ASN A 78 3.08 1.78 -21.12
CA ASN A 78 1.65 2.10 -20.97
C ASN A 78 1.35 3.05 -19.80
N ASN A 79 2.15 3.02 -18.73
CA ASN A 79 2.03 3.94 -17.59
C ASN A 79 3.43 4.17 -16.95
N PRO A 80 4.28 5.00 -17.57
CA PRO A 80 5.67 5.22 -17.14
C PRO A 80 5.78 5.81 -15.73
N GLU A 81 4.83 6.66 -15.34
CA GLU A 81 4.83 7.30 -14.02
C GLU A 81 4.60 6.27 -12.92
N LEU A 82 3.54 5.47 -13.05
CA LEU A 82 3.21 4.45 -12.05
C LEU A 82 4.26 3.33 -12.02
N SER A 83 4.84 2.98 -13.17
CA SER A 83 5.94 2.01 -13.24
C SER A 83 7.21 2.52 -12.56
N SER A 84 7.60 3.78 -12.79
CA SER A 84 8.75 4.40 -12.12
C SER A 84 8.55 4.49 -10.61
N LYS A 85 7.34 4.89 -10.19
CA LYS A 85 6.97 4.94 -8.77
C LYS A 85 7.04 3.57 -8.11
N LEU A 86 6.57 2.51 -8.79
CA LEU A 86 6.67 1.13 -8.29
C LEU A 86 8.12 0.67 -8.10
N GLN A 87 9.03 1.01 -9.02
CA GLN A 87 10.45 0.66 -8.91
C GLN A 87 11.12 1.33 -7.69
N VAL A 88 10.83 2.62 -7.47
CA VAL A 88 11.31 3.36 -6.30
C VAL A 88 10.73 2.77 -5.02
N TYR A 89 9.44 2.45 -5.03
CA TYR A 89 8.75 1.83 -3.89
C TYR A 89 9.40 0.49 -3.49
N ILE A 90 9.67 -0.40 -4.45
CA ILE A 90 10.29 -1.71 -4.17
C ILE A 90 11.63 -1.52 -3.44
N SER A 91 12.45 -0.58 -3.92
CA SER A 91 13.75 -0.29 -3.32
C SER A 91 13.62 0.28 -1.89
N SER A 92 12.63 1.15 -1.65
CA SER A 92 12.37 1.71 -0.32
C SER A 92 11.85 0.66 0.65
N VAL A 93 10.84 -0.13 0.24
CA VAL A 93 10.15 -1.05 1.13
C VAL A 93 11.03 -2.23 1.57
N MET A 94 11.93 -2.69 0.69
CA MET A 94 12.91 -3.72 1.08
C MET A 94 13.80 -3.23 2.22
N LYS A 95 14.23 -1.97 2.17
CA LYS A 95 15.03 -1.35 3.23
C LYS A 95 14.20 -1.09 4.48
N ASP A 96 13.02 -0.49 4.34
CA ASP A 96 12.19 -0.05 5.47
C ASP A 96 11.59 -1.23 6.25
N CYS A 97 11.33 -2.35 5.57
CA CYS A 97 10.81 -3.58 6.18
C CYS A 97 11.88 -4.63 6.48
N ASN A 98 13.17 -4.27 6.40
CA ASN A 98 14.31 -5.16 6.65
C ASN A 98 14.25 -6.50 5.90
N ILE A 99 13.76 -6.48 4.66
CA ILE A 99 13.68 -7.67 3.82
C ILE A 99 15.06 -7.92 3.21
N SER A 100 15.76 -8.95 3.66
CA SER A 100 16.95 -9.47 2.99
C SER A 100 16.54 -10.57 2.03
N LEU A 101 16.45 -10.26 0.74
CA LEU A 101 16.36 -11.25 -0.34
C LEU A 101 17.77 -11.75 -0.73
#